data_AF-A0A3C1LAG7-F1
#
_entry.id   AF-A0A3C1LAG7-F1
#
_cell.length_a   1.000
_cell.length_b   1.000
_cell.length_c   1.000
_cell.angle_alpha   90.00
_cell.angle_beta   90.00
_cell.angle_gamma   90.00
#
_symmetry.space_group_name_H-M   'P 1'
#
loop_
_entity.id
_entity.type
_entity.pdbx_description
1 polymer ?
#
loop_
_entity_poly.entity_id
_entity_poly.type
_entity_poly.pdbx_seq_one_letter_code
_entity_poly.pdbx_strand_id
1 'polypeptide(L)'
;GVPAGIPISGIAGDQQAALFGQACVQPGMAKNTYGTGSFILLNVGATCPPPADGMLTTVAWVLADGTVAYAVEGAIFVTGAAVQWLRDGLGIISTCLLYTS
;
A
#
# COMPACT_ATOMS: atom_id res chain seq x y z
N GLY A 1 -25.45 9.87 8.26
CA GLY A 1 -24.34 10.02 9.24
C GLY A 1 -24.19 8.73 10.01
N VAL A 2 -23.05 8.50 10.66
CA VAL A 2 -22.85 7.34 11.53
C VAL A 2 -23.89 7.39 12.67
N PRO A 3 -24.60 6.29 12.99
CA PRO A 3 -25.55 6.24 14.10
C PRO A 3 -24.93 6.69 15.42
N ALA A 4 -25.70 7.44 16.23
CA ALA A 4 -25.24 7.92 17.53
C ALA A 4 -24.85 6.75 18.45
N GLY A 5 -23.70 6.88 19.12
CA GLY A 5 -23.20 5.87 20.06
C GLY A 5 -22.26 4.81 19.45
N ILE A 6 -22.01 4.81 18.14
CA ILE A 6 -20.99 3.93 17.54
C ILE A 6 -19.60 4.58 17.69
N PRO A 7 -18.64 3.91 18.37
CA PRO A 7 -17.30 4.46 18.54
C PRO A 7 -16.51 4.42 17.22
N ILE A 8 -15.80 5.51 16.91
CA ILE A 8 -14.76 5.53 15.88
C ILE A 8 -13.46 5.09 16.56
N SER A 9 -13.02 3.86 16.32
CA SER A 9 -11.93 3.21 17.07
C SER A 9 -10.62 3.05 16.29
N GLY A 10 -10.53 3.58 15.06
CA GLY A 10 -9.34 3.43 14.24
C GLY A 10 -9.35 4.32 13.01
N ILE A 11 -8.16 4.74 12.60
CA ILE A 11 -7.89 5.47 11.37
C ILE A 11 -6.53 5.02 10.84
N ALA A 12 -6.44 4.83 9.53
CA ALA A 12 -5.19 4.47 8.85
C ALA A 12 -5.22 5.03 7.42
N GLY A 13 -4.03 5.33 6.86
CA GLY A 13 -3.90 5.62 5.43
C GLY A 13 -4.23 4.39 4.59
N ASP A 14 -4.59 4.56 3.31
CA ASP A 14 -5.07 3.43 2.50
C ASP A 14 -4.02 2.30 2.40
N GLN A 15 -2.74 2.65 2.23
CA GLN A 15 -1.71 1.67 1.96
C GLN A 15 -1.36 0.91 3.23
N GLN A 16 -1.32 1.62 4.36
CA GLN A 16 -1.15 1.07 5.70
C GLN A 16 -2.33 0.19 6.09
N ALA A 17 -3.56 0.63 5.78
CA ALA A 17 -4.77 -0.16 5.99
C ALA A 17 -4.77 -1.43 5.14
N ALA A 18 -4.32 -1.36 3.88
CA ALA A 18 -4.17 -2.52 3.01
C ALA A 18 -3.09 -3.49 3.51
N LEU A 19 -1.96 -2.99 4.02
CA LEU A 19 -0.93 -3.80 4.66
C LEU A 19 -1.49 -4.54 5.88
N PHE A 20 -2.22 -3.84 6.73
CA PHE A 20 -2.88 -4.42 7.90
C PHE A 20 -3.98 -5.43 7.51
N GLY A 21 -4.82 -5.08 6.55
CA GLY A 21 -5.92 -5.92 6.04
C GLY A 21 -5.43 -7.19 5.33
N GLN A 22 -4.23 -7.17 4.75
CA GLN A 22 -3.53 -8.34 4.21
C GLN A 22 -2.81 -9.16 5.30
N ALA A 23 -3.08 -8.89 6.58
CA ALA A 23 -2.47 -9.55 7.72
C ALA A 23 -0.92 -9.52 7.72
N CYS A 24 -0.31 -8.50 7.10
CA CYS A 24 1.14 -8.32 7.07
C CYS A 24 1.68 -7.75 8.39
N VAL A 25 1.31 -8.38 9.51
CA VAL A 25 1.52 -7.88 10.89
C VAL A 25 2.87 -8.27 11.48
N GLN A 26 3.63 -9.15 10.80
CA GLN A 26 4.96 -9.57 11.23
C GLN A 26 6.05 -8.86 10.41
N PRO A 27 7.20 -8.55 11.03
CA PRO A 27 8.36 -8.01 10.30
C PRO A 27 8.75 -8.93 9.14
N GLY A 28 9.07 -8.35 7.99
CA GLY A 28 9.40 -9.09 6.77
C GLY A 28 8.20 -9.39 5.87
N MET A 29 6.97 -9.21 6.36
CA MET A 29 5.77 -9.33 5.52
C MET A 29 5.58 -8.06 4.69
N ALA A 30 5.31 -8.24 3.40
CA ALA A 30 5.04 -7.16 2.48
C ALA A 30 3.77 -7.40 1.70
N LYS A 31 3.15 -6.30 1.27
CA LYS A 31 2.12 -6.31 0.24
C LYS A 31 2.56 -5.47 -0.94
N ASN A 32 1.99 -5.75 -2.10
CA ASN A 32 2.08 -4.88 -3.26
C ASN A 32 0.69 -4.66 -3.84
N THR A 33 0.31 -3.39 -4.03
CA THR A 33 -0.93 -3.04 -4.73
C THR A 33 -0.61 -2.79 -6.19
N TYR A 34 -1.29 -3.48 -7.10
CA TYR A 34 -1.12 -3.33 -8.55
C TYR A 34 -2.26 -2.50 -9.14
N GLY A 35 -1.95 -1.36 -9.72
CA GLY A 35 -2.90 -0.48 -10.41
C GLY A 35 -2.20 0.33 -11.50
N THR A 36 -2.62 1.59 -11.70
CA THR A 36 -1.94 2.53 -12.62
C THR A 36 -0.45 2.67 -12.28
N GLY A 37 -0.15 2.81 -10.99
CA GLY A 37 1.16 2.58 -10.39
C GLY A 37 1.11 1.40 -9.42
N SER A 38 2.26 1.01 -8.90
CA SER A 38 2.40 -0.05 -7.90
C SER A 38 3.08 0.46 -6.64
N PHE A 39 2.58 0.01 -5.49
CA PHE A 39 3.06 0.45 -4.19
C PHE A 39 3.33 -0.75 -3.31
N ILE A 40 4.60 -0.94 -2.99
CA ILE A 40 5.09 -1.98 -2.12
C ILE A 40 5.22 -1.40 -0.73
N LEU A 41 4.61 -2.05 0.26
CA LEU A 41 4.82 -1.73 1.66
C LEU A 41 5.34 -2.98 2.37
N LEU A 42 6.46 -2.84 3.07
CA LEU A 42 7.11 -3.88 3.86
C LEU A 42 7.03 -3.51 5.34
N ASN A 43 6.44 -4.35 6.16
CA ASN A 43 6.49 -4.22 7.61
C ASN A 43 7.91 -4.54 8.12
N VAL A 44 8.50 -3.63 8.88
CA VAL A 44 9.85 -3.80 9.46
C VAL A 44 9.84 -3.88 10.99
N GLY A 45 8.66 -3.94 11.59
CA GLY A 45 8.46 -4.13 13.02
C GLY A 45 8.62 -2.85 13.84
N ALA A 46 8.98 -3.00 15.12
CA ALA A 46 9.00 -1.91 16.08
C ALA A 46 10.22 -0.98 15.97
N THR A 47 11.24 -1.37 15.21
CA THR A 47 12.46 -0.58 15.04
C THR A 47 12.38 0.24 13.76
N CYS A 48 12.50 1.56 13.88
CA CYS A 48 12.56 2.44 12.72
C CYS A 48 13.84 2.11 11.90
N PRO A 49 13.71 1.70 10.63
CA PRO A 49 14.85 1.36 9.81
C PRO A 49 15.60 2.63 9.38
N PRO A 50 16.90 2.54 9.07
CA PRO A 50 17.60 3.65 8.43
C PRO A 50 16.93 3.99 7.09
N PRO A 51 16.97 5.27 6.66
CA PRO A 51 16.52 5.64 5.32
C PRO A 51 17.28 4.84 4.25
N ALA A 52 16.58 4.41 3.21
CA ALA A 52 17.16 3.74 2.07
C ALA A 52 16.88 4.57 0.81
N ASP A 53 17.89 4.72 -0.05
CA ASP A 53 17.76 5.50 -1.28
C ASP A 53 16.64 4.96 -2.17
N GLY A 54 15.76 5.86 -2.62
CA GLY A 54 14.61 5.52 -3.46
C GLY A 54 13.41 4.88 -2.72
N MET A 55 13.47 4.74 -1.40
CA MET A 55 12.40 4.21 -0.56
C MET A 55 11.96 5.25 0.48
N LEU A 56 10.72 5.13 0.95
CA LEU A 56 10.16 5.95 2.03
C LEU A 56 10.07 5.14 3.31
N THR A 57 10.68 5.60 4.39
CA THR A 57 10.45 5.05 5.73
C THR A 57 9.23 5.73 6.34
N THR A 58 8.25 4.94 6.81
CA THR A 58 6.98 5.45 7.33
C THR A 58 6.50 4.65 8.54
N VAL A 59 5.51 5.18 9.25
CA VAL A 59 4.79 4.43 10.30
C VAL A 59 3.74 3.55 9.63
N ALA A 60 3.78 2.25 9.91
CA ALA A 60 2.77 1.31 9.44
C ALA A 60 1.47 1.49 10.25
N TRP A 61 1.56 1.44 11.59
CA TRP A 61 0.45 1.73 12.50
C TRP A 61 0.95 1.95 13.92
N VAL A 62 0.06 2.51 14.73
CA VAL A 62 0.18 2.57 16.20
C VAL A 62 -1.06 1.91 16.77
N LEU A 63 -0.88 0.87 17.59
CA LEU A 63 -1.97 0.18 18.26
C LEU A 63 -2.38 0.94 19.54
N ALA A 64 -3.56 0.62 20.08
CA ALA A 64 -4.11 1.29 21.25
C ALA A 64 -3.25 1.14 22.52
N ASP A 65 -2.42 0.09 22.59
CA ASP A 65 -1.47 -0.15 23.68
C ASP A 65 -0.15 0.63 23.52
N GLY A 66 -0.03 1.44 22.46
CA GLY A 66 1.18 2.21 22.14
C GLY A 66 2.21 1.45 21.30
N THR A 67 1.94 0.19 20.92
CA THR A 67 2.83 -0.56 20.04
C THR A 67 2.90 0.10 18.67
N VAL A 68 4.11 0.50 18.26
CA VAL A 68 4.38 1.09 16.94
C VAL A 68 4.96 0.03 16.03
N ALA A 69 4.49 -0.01 14.79
CA ALA A 69 5.14 -0.73 13.70
C ALA A 69 5.54 0.28 12.62
N TYR A 70 6.73 0.11 12.06
CA TYR A 70 7.24 0.86 10.92
C TYR A 70 7.10 0.06 9.64
N ALA A 71 7.07 0.77 8.52
CA ALA A 71 7.14 0.18 7.20
C ALA A 71 8.14 0.92 6.31
N VAL A 72 8.65 0.20 5.32
CA VAL A 72 9.35 0.79 4.19
C VAL A 72 8.43 0.69 2.98
N GLU A 73 8.25 1.81 2.30
CA GLU A 73 7.40 1.97 1.13
C GLU A 73 8.24 2.23 -0.12
N GLY A 74 7.94 1.49 -1.18
CA GLY A 74 8.46 1.73 -2.52
C GLY A 74 7.31 2.08 -3.46
N ALA A 75 7.42 3.20 -4.16
CA ALA A 75 6.43 3.67 -5.12
C ALA A 75 6.95 3.55 -6.55
N ILE A 76 6.24 2.79 -7.38
CA ILE A 76 6.48 2.64 -8.81
C ILE A 76 5.33 3.33 -9.54
N PHE A 77 5.54 4.57 -9.98
CA PHE A 77 4.44 5.40 -10.48
C PHE A 77 3.83 4.92 -11.81
N VAL A 78 4.57 4.12 -12.58
CA VAL A 78 4.14 3.65 -13.90
C VAL A 78 4.25 2.12 -13.94
N THR A 79 3.12 1.43 -13.76
CA THR A 79 3.01 0.00 -13.98
C THR A 79 1.83 -0.30 -14.90
N GLY A 80 0.58 -0.24 -14.42
CA GLY A 80 -0.61 -0.38 -15.25
C GLY A 80 -0.75 0.73 -16.31
N ALA A 81 -0.27 1.94 -16.01
CA ALA A 81 -0.24 3.04 -16.97
C ALA A 81 0.59 2.73 -18.23
N ALA A 82 1.66 1.94 -18.11
CA ALA A 82 2.45 1.54 -19.27
C ALA A 82 1.63 0.67 -20.23
N VAL A 83 0.85 -0.27 -19.68
CA VAL A 83 -0.04 -1.13 -20.47
C VAL A 83 -1.15 -0.29 -21.13
N GLN A 84 -1.73 0.66 -20.39
CA GLN A 84 -2.71 1.59 -20.94
C GLN A 84 -2.12 2.43 -22.09
N TRP A 85 -0.88 2.90 -21.95
CA TRP A 85 -0.20 3.66 -22.99
C TRP A 85 0.09 2.83 -24.26
N LEU A 86 0.49 1.57 -24.12
CA LEU A 86 0.67 0.66 -25.25
C LEU A 86 -0.65 0.40 -26.02
N ARG A 87 -1.78 0.37 -25.32
CA ARG A 87 -3.12 0.19 -25.89
C ARG A 87 -3.64 1.47 -26.54
N ASP A 88 -3.74 2.55 -25.77
CA ASP A 88 -4.45 3.77 -26.17
C ASP A 88 -3.55 4.78 -26.90
N GLY A 89 -2.26 4.78 -26.58
CA GLY A 89 -1.27 5.67 -27.20
C GLY A 89 -0.70 5.09 -28.48
N LEU A 90 -0.12 3.88 -28.41
CA LEU A 90 0.54 3.25 -29.56
C LEU A 90 -0.38 2.33 -30.39
N GLY A 91 -1.54 1.93 -29.86
CA GLY A 91 -2.45 1.01 -30.58
C GLY A 91 -1.90 -0.40 -30.79
N ILE A 92 -0.83 -0.79 -30.09
CA ILE A 92 -0.17 -2.09 -30.26
C ILE A 92 -1.00 -3.22 -29.64
N ILE A 93 -1.71 -2.92 -28.55
CA ILE A 93 -2.58 -3.89 -27.86
C ILE A 93 -4.03 -3.59 -28.23
N SER A 94 -4.70 -4.55 -28.88
CA SER A 94 -6.08 -4.37 -29.36
C SER A 94 -7.14 -4.63 -28.28
N THR A 95 -6.86 -5.47 -27.29
CA THR A 95 -7.82 -5.84 -26.22
C THR A 95 -7.09 -6.06 -24.91
N CYS A 96 -7.58 -5.46 -23.83
CA CYS A 96 -7.08 -5.71 -22.47
C CYS A 96 -8.27 -5.92 -21.52
N LEU A 97 -8.57 -7.18 -21.22
CA LEU A 97 -9.49 -7.57 -20.15
C LEU A 97 -8.69 -7.56 -18.83
N LEU A 98 -8.45 -6.39 -18.26
CA LEU A 98 -8.04 -6.30 -16.86
C LEU A 98 -9.33 -6.32 -16.03
N TYR A 99 -9.74 -7.53 -15.67
CA TYR A 99 -10.80 -7.79 -14.71
C TYR A 99 -10.39 -7.12 -13.39
N THR A 100 -11.07 -6.03 -13.04
CA THR A 100 -11.05 -5.48 -11.68
C THR A 100 -12.32 -6.00 -11.01
N SER A 101 -12.16 -7.08 -10.24
CA SER A 101 -13.12 -7.45 -9.21
C SER A 101 -12.80 -6.71 -7.93
#